data_AF-A0A836ZQA2-F1
#
_entry.id   AF-A0A836ZQA2-F1
#
_cell.length_a   1.000
_cell.length_b   1.000
_cell.length_c   1.000
_cell.angle_alpha   90.00
_cell.angle_beta   90.00
_cell.angle_gamma   90.00
#
_symmetry.space_group_name_H-M   'P 1'
#
loop_
_entity.id
_entity.type
_entity.pdbx_description
1 polymer ?
#
loop_
_entity_poly.entity_id
_entity_poly.type
_entity_poly.pdbx_seq_one_letter_code
_entity_poly.pdbx_strand_id
1 'polypeptide(L)'
;MSVSDLLSQDEIDALLHGVDSGAVNTEPEPLPGEARQYDLSSQDRIIRGRMPTLEMVNERFARLWRIGLFNLIRRSADLSVRGIDLVKFNEYMHSLYVPTNLNLIRFKPLRGT
;
A
#
# COMPACT_ATOMS: atom_id res chain seq x y z
N MET A 1 -7.95 43.55 -24.43
CA MET A 1 -7.75 43.47 -22.97
C MET A 1 -7.58 42.01 -22.63
N SER A 2 -6.45 41.67 -22.03
CA SER A 2 -5.99 40.31 -21.76
C SER A 2 -6.88 39.59 -20.75
N VAL A 3 -7.10 38.29 -20.96
CA VAL A 3 -7.90 37.36 -20.13
C VAL A 3 -7.27 37.13 -18.73
N SER A 4 -6.23 37.89 -18.39
CA SER A 4 -5.40 37.75 -17.18
C SER A 4 -5.94 38.48 -15.95
N ASP A 5 -7.01 39.29 -16.08
CA ASP A 5 -7.56 40.11 -14.98
C ASP A 5 -8.80 39.51 -14.28
N LEU A 6 -9.17 38.27 -14.60
CA LEU A 6 -10.39 37.65 -14.05
C LEU A 6 -10.17 36.86 -12.76
N LEU A 7 -8.91 36.59 -12.38
CA LEU A 7 -8.58 35.77 -11.22
C LEU A 7 -7.48 36.46 -10.41
N SER A 8 -7.67 36.53 -9.10
CA SER A 8 -6.63 36.98 -8.18
C SER A 8 -5.52 35.93 -8.05
N GLN A 9 -4.30 36.36 -7.69
CA GLN A 9 -3.15 35.46 -7.55
C GLN A 9 -3.40 34.33 -6.53
N ASP A 10 -4.15 34.62 -5.47
CA ASP A 10 -4.53 33.64 -4.44
C ASP A 10 -5.47 32.55 -5.01
N GLU A 11 -6.36 32.91 -5.95
CA GLU A 11 -7.23 31.95 -6.64
C GLU A 11 -6.44 31.10 -7.64
N ILE A 12 -5.42 31.67 -8.30
CA ILE A 12 -4.51 30.94 -9.18
C ILE A 12 -3.74 29.89 -8.38
N ASP A 13 -3.19 30.26 -7.21
CA ASP A 13 -2.42 29.35 -6.36
C ASP A 13 -3.31 28.25 -5.76
N ALA A 14 -4.55 28.58 -5.39
CA ALA A 14 -5.53 27.59 -4.93
C ALA A 14 -5.91 26.58 -6.02
N LEU A 15 -6.09 27.04 -7.27
CA LEU A 15 -6.36 26.18 -8.42
C LEU A 15 -5.14 25.31 -8.77
N LEU A 16 -3.93 25.87 -8.73
CA LEU A 16 -2.69 25.12 -8.98
C LEU A 16 -2.53 24.00 -7.96
N HIS A 17 -2.72 24.30 -6.67
CA HIS A 17 -2.65 23.29 -5.61
C HIS A 17 -3.79 22.26 -5.68
N GLY A 18 -5.00 22.65 -6.09
CA GLY A 18 -6.13 21.73 -6.29
C GLY A 18 -5.89 20.73 -7.41
N VAL A 19 -5.20 21.12 -8.48
CA VAL A 19 -4.81 20.25 -9.61
C VAL A 19 -3.64 19.35 -9.22
N ASP A 20 -2.59 19.90 -8.60
CA ASP A 20 -1.38 19.14 -8.24
C ASP A 20 -1.63 18.11 -7.12
N SER A 21 -2.60 18.38 -6.23
CA SER A 21 -3.06 17.44 -5.20
C SER A 21 -4.08 16.40 -5.68
N GLY A 22 -4.54 16.48 -6.94
CA GLY A 22 -5.56 15.60 -7.49
C GLY A 22 -6.94 15.75 -6.84
N ALA A 23 -7.19 16.84 -6.10
CA ALA A 23 -8.46 17.10 -5.43
C ALA A 23 -9.58 17.50 -6.41
N VAL A 24 -9.21 17.96 -7.61
CA VAL A 24 -10.14 18.31 -8.69
C VAL A 24 -10.03 17.27 -9.80
N ASN A 25 -11.13 16.54 -10.05
CA ASN A 25 -11.23 15.68 -11.23
C ASN A 25 -11.27 16.56 -12.49
N THR A 26 -10.14 16.65 -13.18
CA THR A 26 -10.01 17.37 -14.46
C THR A 26 -10.49 16.56 -15.65
N GLU A 27 -10.88 15.31 -15.42
CA GLU A 27 -11.44 14.44 -16.46
C GLU A 27 -12.89 14.85 -16.74
N PRO A 28 -13.26 15.09 -18.01
CA PRO A 28 -14.64 15.40 -18.37
C PRO A 28 -15.54 14.24 -17.94
N GLU A 29 -16.71 14.55 -17.36
CA GLU A 29 -17.74 13.55 -17.09
C GLU A 29 -18.08 12.84 -18.41
N PRO A 30 -17.90 11.50 -18.48
CA PRO A 30 -17.98 10.82 -19.77
C PRO A 30 -19.42 10.71 -20.24
N LEU A 31 -19.57 10.87 -21.55
CA LEU A 31 -20.85 10.74 -22.23
C LEU A 31 -21.39 9.30 -22.08
N PRO A 32 -22.72 9.12 -21.95
CA PRO A 32 -23.32 7.79 -21.85
C PRO A 32 -23.01 6.95 -23.11
N GLY A 33 -22.34 5.81 -22.95
CA GLY A 33 -22.13 4.82 -24.01
C GLY A 33 -20.70 4.66 -24.54
N GLU A 34 -19.71 5.40 -24.02
CA GLU A 34 -18.32 5.27 -24.47
C GLU A 34 -17.55 4.19 -23.69
N ALA A 35 -16.86 3.30 -24.41
CA ALA A 35 -16.07 2.22 -23.83
C ALA A 35 -14.76 2.78 -23.25
N ARG A 36 -14.53 2.58 -21.94
CA ARG A 36 -13.30 3.03 -21.27
C ARG A 36 -12.20 1.99 -21.42
N GLN A 37 -10.98 2.46 -21.72
CA GLN A 37 -9.78 1.64 -21.57
C GLN A 37 -9.59 1.34 -20.09
N TYR A 38 -9.89 0.10 -19.70
CA TYR A 38 -9.78 -0.35 -18.32
C TYR A 38 -8.48 -1.13 -18.15
N ASP A 39 -7.53 -0.54 -17.44
CA ASP A 39 -6.30 -1.23 -17.08
C ASP A 39 -6.56 -2.17 -15.89
N LEU A 40 -6.64 -3.46 -16.18
CA LEU A 40 -6.82 -4.51 -15.18
C LEU A 40 -5.63 -4.63 -14.21
N SER A 41 -4.48 -4.01 -14.51
CA SER A 41 -3.28 -4.02 -13.67
C SER A 41 -3.23 -2.86 -12.67
N SER A 42 -4.02 -1.81 -12.87
CA SER A 42 -3.98 -0.58 -12.07
C SER A 42 -4.98 -0.56 -10.92
N GLN A 43 -5.78 -1.62 -10.74
CA GLN A 43 -6.56 -1.78 -9.52
C GLN A 43 -5.62 -2.06 -8.35
N ASP A 44 -5.18 -0.98 -7.71
CA ASP A 44 -4.87 -0.99 -6.29
C ASP A 44 -6.11 -1.57 -5.59
N ARG A 45 -6.08 -2.87 -5.26
CA ARG A 45 -6.96 -3.42 -4.24
C ARG A 45 -6.53 -2.77 -2.93
N ILE A 46 -6.96 -1.52 -2.72
CA ILE A 46 -6.88 -0.89 -1.42
C ILE A 46 -7.92 -1.60 -0.58
N ILE A 47 -7.50 -2.66 0.11
CA ILE A 47 -8.29 -3.25 1.19
C ILE A 47 -8.28 -2.19 2.30
N ARG A 48 -9.22 -1.24 2.22
CA ARG A 48 -9.47 -0.22 3.24
C ARG A 48 -10.19 -0.90 4.41
N GLY A 49 -9.48 -1.75 5.13
CA GLY A 49 -10.04 -2.49 6.27
C GLY A 49 -8.99 -3.34 6.96
N ARG A 50 -9.16 -3.51 8.29
CA ARG A 50 -8.37 -4.46 9.07
C ARG A 50 -8.56 -5.88 8.51
N MET A 51 -7.56 -6.74 8.69
CA MET A 51 -7.64 -8.15 8.31
C MET A 51 -7.57 -9.03 9.57
N PRO A 52 -8.65 -9.12 10.38
CA PRO A 52 -8.60 -9.77 11.69
C PRO A 52 -8.14 -11.24 11.62
N THR A 53 -8.58 -11.98 10.60
CA THR A 53 -8.15 -13.37 10.42
C THR A 53 -6.66 -13.47 10.14
N LEU A 54 -6.10 -12.54 9.37
CA LEU A 54 -4.67 -12.52 9.07
C LEU A 54 -3.85 -12.11 10.31
N GLU A 55 -4.36 -11.17 11.11
CA GLU A 55 -3.80 -10.80 12.40
C GLU A 55 -3.75 -12.01 13.35
N MET A 56 -4.85 -12.77 13.47
CA MET A 56 -4.91 -14.00 14.27
C MET A 56 -3.91 -15.06 13.77
N VAL A 57 -3.77 -15.22 12.45
CA VAL A 57 -2.81 -16.15 11.86
C VAL A 57 -1.38 -15.74 12.21
N ASN A 58 -1.06 -14.45 12.11
CA ASN A 58 0.28 -13.93 12.41
C ASN A 58 0.62 -14.05 13.91
N GLU A 59 -0.35 -13.79 14.79
CA GLU A 59 -0.19 -13.99 16.24
C GLU A 59 0.09 -15.46 16.59
N ARG A 60 -0.62 -16.40 15.95
CA ARG A 60 -0.37 -17.83 16.10
C ARG A 60 1.02 -18.22 15.57
N PHE A 61 1.41 -17.68 14.41
CA PHE A 61 2.73 -17.90 13.83
C PHE A 61 3.84 -17.45 14.78
N ALA A 62 3.76 -16.24 15.32
CA ALA A 62 4.78 -15.71 16.24
C ALA A 62 4.92 -16.56 17.52
N ARG A 63 3.81 -17.08 18.06
CA ARG A 63 3.84 -18.01 19.20
C ARG A 63 4.59 -19.30 18.87
N LEU A 64 4.31 -19.92 17.73
CA LEU A 64 5.00 -21.15 17.30
C LEU A 64 6.46 -20.88 16.96
N TRP A 65 6.75 -19.75 16.32
CA TRP A 65 8.10 -19.33 15.99
C TRP A 65 8.96 -19.12 17.24
N ARG A 66 8.41 -18.51 18.29
CA ARG A 66 9.09 -18.35 19.59
C ARG A 66 9.56 -19.69 20.15
N ILE A 67 8.70 -20.70 20.11
CA ILE A 67 9.01 -22.06 20.59
C ILE A 67 10.10 -22.69 19.70
N GLY A 68 9.94 -22.60 18.37
CA GLY A 68 10.91 -23.14 17.42
C GLY A 68 12.30 -22.50 17.57
N LEU A 69 12.35 -21.17 17.71
CA LEU A 69 13.58 -20.43 17.91
C LEU A 69 14.24 -20.82 19.23
N PHE A 70 13.49 -20.90 20.32
CA PHE A 70 14.02 -21.39 21.61
C PHE A 70 14.64 -22.79 21.47
N ASN A 71 13.98 -23.70 20.75
CA ASN A 71 14.50 -25.04 20.54
C ASN A 71 15.79 -25.06 19.70
N LEU A 72 15.91 -24.13 18.74
CA LEU A 72 17.09 -24.00 17.88
C LEU A 72 18.30 -23.40 18.61
N ILE A 73 18.12 -22.24 19.25
CA ILE A 73 19.24 -21.47 19.85
C ILE A 73 19.37 -21.62 21.37
N ARG A 74 18.45 -22.35 22.02
CA ARG A 74 18.40 -22.58 23.49
C ARG A 74 18.36 -21.31 24.33
N ARG A 75 17.79 -20.23 23.78
CA ARG A 75 17.62 -18.94 24.43
C ARG A 75 16.22 -18.40 24.20
N SER A 76 15.62 -17.81 25.24
CA SER A 76 14.32 -17.16 25.12
C SER A 76 14.44 -15.89 24.27
N ALA A 77 13.55 -15.77 23.29
CA ALA A 77 13.40 -14.58 22.47
C ALA A 77 12.08 -13.91 22.83
N ASP A 78 12.11 -12.58 23.01
CA ASP A 78 10.89 -11.80 23.06
C ASP A 78 10.47 -11.38 21.65
N LEU A 79 9.21 -11.66 21.33
CA LEU A 79 8.64 -11.55 19.99
C LEU A 79 7.26 -10.90 20.13
N SER A 80 7.13 -9.63 19.75
CA SER A 80 5.86 -8.92 19.67
C SER A 80 5.40 -8.83 18.22
N VAL A 81 4.13 -9.11 17.97
CA VAL A 81 3.53 -8.92 16.64
C VAL A 81 3.03 -7.49 16.54
N ARG A 82 3.46 -6.77 15.50
CA ARG A 82 2.87 -5.48 15.11
C ARG A 82 1.63 -5.73 14.25
N GLY A 83 0.73 -4.75 14.20
CA GLY A 83 -0.40 -4.75 13.26
C GLY A 83 0.04 -5.01 11.82
N ILE A 84 -0.92 -5.41 10.99
CA ILE A 84 -0.68 -5.76 9.59
C ILE A 84 -1.02 -4.56 8.71
N ASP A 85 -0.02 -4.13 7.94
CA ASP A 85 -0.17 -3.06 6.96
C ASP A 85 -0.01 -3.62 5.54
N LEU A 86 -0.78 -3.06 4.62
CA LEU A 86 -0.70 -3.41 3.20
C LEU A 86 0.18 -2.37 2.49
N VAL A 87 1.31 -2.81 1.95
CA VAL A 87 2.33 -1.93 1.35
C VAL A 87 2.59 -2.39 -0.09
N LYS A 88 2.81 -1.45 -1.01
CA LYS A 88 3.20 -1.78 -2.38
C LYS A 88 4.59 -2.41 -2.38
N PHE A 89 4.81 -3.44 -3.20
CA PHE A 89 6.10 -4.13 -3.24
C PHE A 89 7.29 -3.19 -3.50
N ASN A 90 7.12 -2.24 -4.43
CA ASN A 90 8.17 -1.26 -4.74
C ASN A 90 8.47 -0.33 -3.55
N GLU A 91 7.45 0.06 -2.79
CA GLU A 91 7.62 0.87 -1.57
C GLU A 91 8.34 0.07 -0.48
N TYR A 92 7.94 -1.20 -0.29
CA TYR A 92 8.62 -2.11 0.62
C TYR A 92 10.10 -2.26 0.28
N MET A 93 10.45 -2.45 -1.00
CA MET A 93 11.85 -2.56 -1.44
C MET A 93 12.68 -1.31 -1.12
N HIS A 94 12.12 -0.11 -1.31
CA HIS A 94 12.79 1.14 -0.95
C HIS A 94 12.89 1.37 0.56
N SER A 95 12.09 0.68 1.38
CA SER A 95 12.14 0.78 2.84
C SER A 95 13.25 -0.06 3.50
N LEU A 96 13.88 -0.97 2.75
CA LEU A 96 14.87 -1.91 3.29
C LEU A 96 16.26 -1.25 3.44
N TYR A 97 16.86 -1.43 4.60
CA TYR A 97 18.27 -1.05 4.83
C TYR A 97 19.23 -1.99 4.09
N VAL A 98 20.40 -1.49 3.72
CA VAL A 98 21.45 -2.29 3.07
C VAL A 98 22.62 -2.49 4.04
N PRO A 99 23.05 -3.74 4.34
CA PRO A 99 22.52 -5.01 3.82
C PRO A 99 21.25 -5.50 4.54
N THR A 100 20.38 -6.20 3.81
CA THR A 100 19.19 -6.88 4.36
C THR A 100 19.18 -8.36 4.01
N ASN A 101 18.63 -9.19 4.88
CA ASN A 101 18.38 -10.60 4.62
C ASN A 101 16.93 -10.77 4.12
N LEU A 102 16.77 -10.81 2.79
CA LEU A 102 15.48 -10.98 2.12
C LEU A 102 15.26 -12.45 1.76
N ASN A 103 14.09 -12.99 2.10
CA ASN A 103 13.72 -14.39 1.83
C ASN A 103 12.40 -14.45 1.04
N LEU A 104 12.36 -15.30 0.00
CA LEU A 104 11.16 -15.59 -0.79
C LEU A 104 10.63 -16.97 -0.38
N ILE A 105 9.34 -17.08 -0.02
CA ILE A 105 8.74 -18.30 0.55
C ILE A 105 7.40 -18.63 -0.11
N ARG A 106 7.38 -19.72 -0.87
CA ARG A 106 6.15 -20.20 -1.54
C ARG A 106 5.34 -21.10 -0.62
N PHE A 107 4.08 -20.72 -0.37
CA PHE A 107 3.10 -21.54 0.35
C PHE A 107 2.16 -22.27 -0.61
N LYS A 108 2.28 -23.61 -0.75
CA LYS A 108 1.28 -24.41 -1.49
C LYS A 108 0.00 -24.56 -0.64
N PRO A 109 -1.22 -24.47 -1.21
CA PRO A 109 -1.58 -24.33 -2.62
C PRO A 109 -1.76 -22.86 -3.09
N LEU A 110 -1.34 -21.88 -2.30
CA LEU A 110 -1.49 -20.47 -2.65
C LEU A 110 -0.64 -20.12 -3.87
N ARG A 111 -1.23 -19.31 -4.76
CA ARG A 111 -0.54 -18.81 -5.94
C ARG A 111 0.46 -17.72 -5.51
N GLY A 112 1.71 -17.83 -5.97
CA GLY A 112 2.76 -16.87 -5.67
C GLY A 112 4.09 -17.52 -5.28
N THR A 113 4.94 -16.72 -4.64
CA THR A 113 6.30 -17.05 -4.17
C THR A 113 6.56 -16.43 -2.83
#